data_AF-A0A4Q5V2C2-F1
#
_entry.id   AF-A0A4Q5V2C2-F1
#
_cell.length_a   1.000
_cell.length_b   1.000
_cell.length_c   1.000
_cell.angle_alpha   90.00
_cell.angle_beta   90.00
_cell.angle_gamma   90.00
#
_symmetry.space_group_name_H-M   'P 1'
#
loop_
_entity.id
_entity.type
_entity.pdbx_description
1 polymer ?
#
loop_
_entity_poly.entity_id
_entity_poly.type
_entity_poly.pdbx_seq_one_letter_code
_entity_poly.pdbx_strand_id
1 'polypeptide(L)'
;MSTSEILTALFSRIPRRHTTDNVKELYAILDEYEDVLREVEADPVFEKEVAIYFDDLDSVRDTIKNSSLNKHSKQTKDKLFDEGSGMLKDSMESLMKLKDA
;
A
#
# COMPACT_ATOMS: atom_id res chain seq x y z
N MET A 1 6.09 -0.30 19.09
CA MET A 1 5.79 0.79 18.15
C MET A 1 4.29 0.97 18.12
N SER A 2 3.81 2.21 18.03
CA SER A 2 2.39 2.46 17.77
C SER A 2 2.06 2.16 16.29
N THR A 3 0.80 1.92 15.98
CA THR A 3 0.33 1.75 14.59
C THR A 3 0.76 2.93 13.71
N SER A 4 0.70 4.16 14.22
CA SER A 4 1.12 5.38 13.51
C SER A 4 2.63 5.39 13.19
N GLU A 5 3.48 4.93 14.11
CA GLU A 5 4.92 4.77 13.86
C GLU A 5 5.20 3.72 12.76
N ILE A 6 4.47 2.60 12.78
CA ILE A 6 4.60 1.54 11.77
C ILE A 6 4.18 2.07 10.39
N LEU A 7 3.02 2.72 10.31
CA LEU A 7 2.53 3.30 9.06
C LEU A 7 3.52 4.34 8.50
N THR A 8 4.11 5.17 9.37
CA THR A 8 5.10 6.18 8.96
C THR A 8 6.37 5.52 8.41
N ALA A 9 6.82 4.44 9.05
CA ALA A 9 7.95 3.66 8.59
C ALA A 9 7.68 3.02 7.22
N LEU A 10 6.51 2.39 7.04
CA LEU A 10 6.08 1.80 5.77
C LEU A 10 5.99 2.87 4.66
N PHE A 11 5.33 3.99 4.93
CA PHE A 11 5.20 5.11 3.99
C PHE A 11 6.56 5.60 3.49
N SER A 12 7.54 5.72 4.39
CA SER A 12 8.89 6.17 4.05
C SER A 12 9.68 5.18 3.18
N ARG A 13 9.34 3.89 3.25
CA ARG A 13 9.98 2.81 2.48
C ARG A 13 9.44 2.68 1.06
N ILE A 14 8.27 3.27 0.75
CA ILE A 14 7.62 3.08 -0.56
C ILE A 14 8.56 3.55 -1.71
N PRO A 15 9.02 2.63 -2.56
CA PRO A 15 9.94 2.94 -3.65
C PRO A 15 9.27 3.81 -4.72
N ARG A 16 10.05 4.64 -5.41
CA ARG A 16 9.57 5.55 -6.47
C ARG A 16 9.90 5.11 -7.90
N ARG A 17 10.64 4.01 -8.07
CA ARG A 17 11.12 3.56 -9.39
C ARG A 17 10.73 2.12 -9.63
N HIS A 18 10.25 1.80 -10.82
CA HIS A 18 9.93 0.43 -11.19
C HIS A 18 11.22 -0.35 -11.51
N THR A 19 11.69 -1.13 -10.54
CA THR A 19 12.76 -2.12 -10.68
C THR A 19 12.30 -3.43 -10.07
N THR A 20 12.91 -4.56 -10.44
CA THR A 20 12.55 -5.86 -9.89
C THR A 20 12.67 -5.90 -8.36
N ASP A 21 13.71 -5.28 -7.80
CA ASP A 21 13.92 -5.24 -6.36
C ASP A 21 12.88 -4.34 -5.67
N ASN A 22 12.52 -3.22 -6.30
CA ASN A 22 11.49 -2.33 -5.77
C ASN A 22 10.08 -2.94 -5.86
N VAL A 23 9.80 -3.76 -6.87
CA VAL A 23 8.54 -4.52 -6.94
C VAL A 23 8.47 -5.52 -5.78
N LYS A 24 9.57 -6.22 -5.46
CA LYS A 24 9.62 -7.13 -4.30
C LYS A 24 9.45 -6.38 -2.99
N GLU A 25 10.15 -5.26 -2.82
CA GLU A 25 10.03 -4.41 -1.63
C GLU A 25 8.60 -3.91 -1.47
N LEU A 26 7.96 -3.50 -2.57
CA LEU A 26 6.58 -3.04 -2.52
C LEU A 26 5.62 -4.15 -2.11
N TYR A 27 5.80 -5.38 -2.59
CA TYR A 27 5.03 -6.53 -2.09
C TYR A 27 5.25 -6.79 -0.59
N ALA A 28 6.48 -6.67 -0.10
CA ALA A 28 6.74 -6.77 1.33
C ALA A 28 6.02 -5.68 2.14
N ILE A 29 6.03 -4.43 1.65
CA ILE A 29 5.28 -3.32 2.27
C ILE A 29 3.78 -3.59 2.25
N LEU A 30 3.23 -4.14 1.16
CA LEU A 30 1.81 -4.47 1.05
C LEU A 30 1.41 -5.54 2.08
N ASP A 31 2.23 -6.57 2.25
CA ASP A 31 1.99 -7.63 3.23
C ASP A 31 2.10 -7.07 4.67
N GLU A 32 3.13 -6.27 4.96
CA GLU A 32 3.29 -5.60 6.27
C GLU A 32 2.11 -4.63 6.56
N TYR A 33 1.60 -3.93 5.55
CA TYR A 33 0.47 -3.02 5.69
C TYR A 33 -0.85 -3.79 5.90
N GLU A 34 -1.05 -4.92 5.24
CA GLU A 34 -2.21 -5.80 5.47
C GLU A 34 -2.28 -6.28 6.93
N ASP A 35 -1.12 -6.66 7.50
CA ASP A 35 -1.05 -7.05 8.91
C ASP A 35 -1.44 -5.90 9.84
N VAL A 36 -1.04 -4.67 9.51
CA VAL A 36 -1.49 -3.47 10.24
C VAL A 36 -3.00 -3.28 10.11
N LEU A 37 -3.56 -3.41 8.91
CA LEU A 37 -5.01 -3.28 8.70
C LEU A 37 -5.79 -4.31 9.53
N ARG A 38 -5.31 -5.55 9.61
CA ARG A 38 -5.92 -6.60 10.46
C ARG A 38 -5.83 -6.25 11.95
N GLU A 39 -4.75 -5.64 12.40
CA GLU A 39 -4.62 -5.15 13.78
C GLU A 39 -5.64 -4.03 14.07
N VAL A 40 -5.86 -3.11 13.13
CA VAL A 40 -6.84 -2.03 13.29
C VAL A 40 -8.27 -2.56 13.20
N GLU A 41 -8.56 -3.52 12.30
CA GLU A 41 -9.87 -4.17 12.17
C GLU A 41 -10.29 -4.90 13.45
N ALA A 42 -9.32 -5.43 14.20
CA ALA A 42 -9.58 -6.08 15.49
C ALA A 42 -10.16 -5.13 16.55
N ASP A 43 -10.08 -3.80 16.34
CA ASP A 43 -10.76 -2.80 17.15
C ASP A 43 -12.19 -2.56 16.62
N PRO A 44 -13.24 -2.91 17.39
CA PRO A 44 -14.64 -2.77 16.96
C PRO A 44 -15.05 -1.34 16.57
N VAL A 45 -14.31 -0.33 17.03
CA VAL A 45 -14.57 1.08 16.66
C VAL A 45 -14.28 1.32 15.17
N PHE A 46 -13.27 0.65 14.63
CA PHE A 46 -12.76 0.90 13.28
C PHE A 46 -13.13 -0.19 12.26
N GLU A 47 -13.65 -1.35 12.69
CA GLU A 47 -13.99 -2.51 11.84
C GLU A 47 -14.63 -2.13 10.49
N LYS A 48 -15.67 -1.26 10.51
CA LYS A 48 -16.40 -0.86 9.29
C LYS A 48 -15.61 0.11 8.40
N GLU A 49 -14.79 0.95 9.02
CA GLU A 49 -13.99 1.95 8.32
C GLU A 49 -12.73 1.32 7.73
N VAL A 50 -12.22 0.25 8.34
CA VAL A 50 -11.02 -0.46 7.89
C VAL A 50 -11.27 -1.27 6.61
N ALA A 51 -12.50 -1.77 6.39
CA ALA A 51 -12.85 -2.58 5.23
C ALA A 51 -12.46 -1.94 3.88
N ILE A 52 -12.64 -0.63 3.72
CA ILE A 52 -12.29 0.09 2.48
C ILE A 52 -10.79 0.02 2.15
N TYR A 53 -9.94 -0.04 3.17
CA TYR A 53 -8.50 -0.08 2.98
C TYR A 53 -8.01 -1.43 2.47
N PHE A 54 -8.74 -2.53 2.75
CA PHE A 54 -8.46 -3.83 2.14
C PHE A 54 -8.81 -3.85 0.65
N ASP A 55 -9.95 -3.25 0.26
CA ASP A 55 -10.33 -3.12 -1.15
C ASP A 55 -9.32 -2.25 -1.94
N ASP A 56 -8.85 -1.16 -1.32
CA ASP A 56 -7.79 -0.32 -1.87
C ASP A 56 -6.47 -1.11 -2.01
N LEU A 57 -6.14 -1.96 -1.02
CA LEU A 57 -4.95 -2.79 -1.04
C LEU A 57 -4.94 -3.78 -2.21
N ASP A 58 -6.07 -4.42 -2.46
CA ASP A 58 -6.25 -5.32 -3.60
C ASP A 58 -6.08 -4.58 -4.92
N SER A 59 -6.67 -3.38 -5.02
CA SER A 59 -6.51 -2.51 -6.20
C SER A 59 -5.05 -2.10 -6.43
N VAL A 60 -4.29 -1.83 -5.35
CA VAL A 60 -2.85 -1.58 -5.42
C VAL A 60 -2.10 -2.83 -5.89
N ARG A 61 -2.36 -4.01 -5.29
CA ARG A 61 -1.72 -5.28 -5.66
C ARG A 61 -1.91 -5.57 -7.15
N ASP A 62 -3.11 -5.36 -7.67
CA ASP A 62 -3.42 -5.55 -9.09
C ASP A 62 -2.70 -4.53 -9.99
N THR A 63 -2.62 -3.28 -9.58
CA THR A 63 -1.91 -2.23 -10.32
C THR A 63 -0.41 -2.54 -10.40
N ILE A 64 0.21 -2.96 -9.29
CA ILE A 64 1.63 -3.36 -9.24
C ILE A 64 1.87 -4.64 -10.04
N LYS A 65 0.97 -5.62 -9.98
CA LYS A 65 1.03 -6.82 -10.82
C LYS A 65 1.00 -6.46 -12.31
N ASN A 66 0.13 -5.53 -12.72
CA ASN A 66 0.07 -5.04 -14.08
C ASN A 66 1.37 -4.34 -14.49
N SER A 67 2.01 -3.58 -13.59
CA SER A 67 3.31 -2.95 -13.85
C SER A 67 4.41 -3.95 -14.22
N SER A 68 4.29 -5.22 -13.80
CA SER A 68 5.29 -6.26 -14.09
C SER A 68 5.06 -7.01 -15.42
N LEU A 69 3.89 -6.91 -16.06
CA LEU A 69 3.55 -7.76 -17.22
C LEU A 69 4.39 -7.44 -18.46
N ASN A 70 4.93 -8.47 -19.10
CA ASN A 70 5.80 -8.35 -20.29
C ASN A 70 5.13 -7.72 -21.51
N LYS A 71 3.78 -7.68 -21.55
CA LYS A 71 3.01 -7.02 -22.60
C LYS A 71 3.09 -5.49 -22.56
N HIS A 72 3.54 -4.91 -21.45
CA HIS A 72 3.62 -3.45 -21.26
C HIS A 72 5.00 -2.90 -21.61
N SER A 73 5.02 -1.72 -22.23
CA SER A 73 6.25 -0.97 -22.47
C SER A 73 6.89 -0.52 -21.16
N LYS A 74 8.20 -0.23 -21.16
CA LYS A 74 8.89 0.30 -19.97
C LYS A 74 8.17 1.51 -19.38
N GLN A 75 7.80 2.48 -20.21
CA GLN A 75 7.08 3.67 -19.77
C GLN A 75 5.72 3.33 -19.13
N THR A 76 5.00 2.36 -19.69
CA THR A 76 3.73 1.90 -19.12
C THR A 76 3.94 1.22 -17.76
N LYS A 77 4.98 0.39 -17.64
CA LYS A 77 5.35 -0.25 -16.36
C LYS A 77 5.70 0.79 -15.31
N ASP A 78 6.54 1.75 -15.66
CA ASP A 78 6.95 2.86 -14.77
C ASP A 78 5.73 3.65 -14.29
N LYS A 79 4.79 3.97 -15.20
CA LYS A 79 3.54 4.68 -14.85
C LYS A 79 2.65 3.88 -13.89
N LEU A 80 2.40 2.61 -14.20
CA LEU A 80 1.56 1.75 -13.36
C LEU A 80 2.17 1.56 -11.97
N PHE A 81 3.50 1.44 -11.90
CA PHE A 81 4.18 1.32 -10.62
C PHE A 81 4.07 2.59 -9.78
N ASP A 82 4.27 3.76 -10.40
CA ASP A 82 4.12 5.06 -9.74
C ASP A 82 2.68 5.26 -9.25
N GLU A 83 1.70 4.88 -10.07
CA GLU A 83 0.27 4.91 -9.73
C GLU A 83 -0.06 4.03 -8.53
N GLY A 84 0.33 2.74 -8.55
CA GLY A 84 0.09 1.84 -7.41
C GLY A 84 0.84 2.28 -6.15
N SER A 85 2.06 2.82 -6.28
CA SER A 85 2.81 3.38 -5.16
C SER A 85 2.14 4.63 -4.59
N GLY A 86 1.52 5.45 -5.43
CA GLY A 86 0.72 6.61 -5.03
C GLY A 86 -0.55 6.21 -4.29
N MET A 87 -1.32 5.26 -4.84
CA MET A 87 -2.51 4.71 -4.19
C MET A 87 -2.21 4.16 -2.79
N LEU A 88 -1.09 3.45 -2.63
CA LEU A 88 -0.67 2.93 -1.33
C LEU A 88 -0.39 4.04 -0.33
N LYS A 89 0.26 5.13 -0.77
CA LYS A 89 0.54 6.30 0.08
C LYS A 89 -0.75 6.98 0.53
N ASP A 90 -1.66 7.20 -0.40
CA ASP A 90 -2.94 7.85 -0.11
C ASP A 90 -3.77 7.02 0.87
N SER A 91 -3.77 5.70 0.72
CA SER A 91 -4.40 4.74 1.64
C SER A 91 -3.77 4.83 3.04
N MET A 92 -2.44 4.75 3.15
CA MET A 92 -1.74 4.85 4.44
C MET A 92 -1.95 6.20 5.14
N GLU A 93 -1.88 7.32 4.40
CA GLU A 93 -2.15 8.65 4.96
C GLU A 93 -3.58 8.78 5.49
N SER A 94 -4.54 8.17 4.77
CA SER A 94 -5.95 8.20 5.18
C SER A 94 -6.17 7.38 6.45
N LEU A 95 -5.52 6.22 6.58
CA LEU A 95 -5.57 5.41 7.80
C LEU A 95 -4.89 6.10 8.98
N MET A 96 -3.76 6.79 8.76
CA MET A 96 -3.12 7.60 9.81
C MET A 96 -4.06 8.67 10.34
N LYS A 97 -4.72 9.43 9.44
CA LYS A 97 -5.68 10.48 9.81
C LYS A 97 -6.88 9.91 10.57
N LEU A 98 -7.33 8.71 10.19
CA LEU A 98 -8.44 8.04 10.87
C LEU A 98 -8.08 7.69 12.32
N LYS A 99 -6.85 7.22 12.58
CA LYS A 99 -6.39 6.89 13.94
C LYS A 99 -6.03 8.10 14.80
N ASP A 100 -5.70 9.23 14.19
CA ASP A 100 -5.38 10.48 14.89
C ASP A 100 -6.62 11.37 15.14
N ALA A 101 -7.79 11.00 14.60
CA ALA A 101 -9.07 11.72 14.73
C ALA A 101 -9.84 11.32 15.99
#